data_AF-A0A1T5ACE0-F1
#
_entry.id   AF-A0A1T5ACE0-F1
#
_cell.length_a   1.000
_cell.length_b   1.000
_cell.length_c   1.000
_cell.angle_alpha   90.00
_cell.angle_beta   90.00
_cell.angle_gamma   90.00
#
_symmetry.space_group_name_H-M   'P 1'
#
loop_
_entity.id
_entity.type
_entity.pdbx_description
1 polymer ?
#
loop_
_entity_poly.entity_id
_entity_poly.type
_entity_poly.pdbx_seq_one_letter_code
_entity_poly.pdbx_strand_id
1 'polypeptide(L)'
;MKRFRHYLMYMAVLSLVMVSCSKDENPGVVDGTDEVATLSFGAVVNDLIKNSATKQALEDIPECSEEAPAYVHVVLTGPEDVGSMEDPLVVEVNPTPGDYDNDGEDEYFTEYSSDLELIPGSYSLEYFAVYDENDNLIWVAPGAGSPMEDWVDMALPMDIELGAGVKKYVDVTVLCFDDRMVNLYGYQFFDIEGVEGIELCIFGNWCDESGRHYVADYSVNIWSGTDNTGDVLYIGENEVETDNAGDEYSDPLCLFLPDGEGQDDYYIEITIDGEIVREGTFTDSDVKELFDGEDAVDYYHFFAGSCSSGDTPDIFGDNGNGGPPPVIDQDTEIYIYFDSSGSMNSTLSPLQTMRNTLLKDALLPLYGNDEDEYDAKVRVIENGTEGTFDMLNIEGDTPDGNVIAVVFQDEAETTYHSGQAIWDENSTRTANFDNDMSVLRGRLASFPMNYYRGIIFQVNTQGHPAFDNFEELIHAVEDGTGNYSGSNGLSDRNEFAYVYEVNGGDTAQYYTDLLVQTLQDLGYDL
;
A
#
# COMPACT_ATOMS: atom_id res chain seq x y z
N MET A 1 -88.58 15.74 31.72
CA MET A 1 -87.40 16.62 31.81
C MET A 1 -86.36 16.24 30.74
N LYS A 2 -86.67 16.47 29.45
CA LYS A 2 -85.83 15.99 28.33
C LYS A 2 -84.66 16.91 27.96
N ARG A 3 -84.64 18.15 28.50
CA ARG A 3 -83.46 19.03 28.46
C ARG A 3 -82.45 18.73 29.58
N PHE A 4 -82.87 18.04 30.64
CA PHE A 4 -82.04 17.76 31.82
C PHE A 4 -80.93 16.73 31.54
N ARG A 5 -81.16 15.80 30.61
CA ARG A 5 -80.13 14.82 30.18
C ARG A 5 -78.96 15.46 29.43
N HIS A 6 -79.19 16.55 28.69
CA HIS A 6 -78.12 17.24 27.97
C HIS A 6 -77.30 18.13 28.92
N TYR A 7 -77.94 18.76 29.91
CA TYR A 7 -77.22 19.51 30.95
C TYR A 7 -76.37 18.62 31.86
N LEU A 8 -76.80 17.39 32.14
CA LEU A 8 -76.01 16.42 32.92
C LEU A 8 -74.77 15.92 32.17
N MET A 9 -74.85 15.81 30.84
CA MET A 9 -73.71 15.44 29.98
C MET A 9 -72.70 16.59 29.86
N TYR A 10 -73.17 17.84 29.74
CA TYR A 10 -72.28 19.02 29.77
C TYR A 10 -71.62 19.21 31.15
N MET A 11 -72.35 18.98 32.25
CA MET A 11 -71.78 19.06 33.60
C MET A 11 -70.72 17.97 33.85
N ALA A 12 -70.89 16.77 33.31
CA ALA A 12 -69.92 15.68 33.45
C ALA A 12 -68.63 15.93 32.64
N VAL A 13 -68.74 16.53 31.45
CA VAL A 13 -67.59 16.94 30.63
C VAL A 13 -66.89 18.15 31.26
N LEU A 14 -67.62 19.12 31.83
CA LEU A 14 -67.02 20.26 32.53
C LEU A 14 -66.30 19.87 33.84
N SER A 15 -66.77 18.82 34.53
CA SER A 15 -66.11 18.28 35.73
C SER A 15 -64.84 17.47 35.43
N LEU A 16 -64.68 16.94 34.21
CA LEU A 16 -63.45 16.25 33.77
C LEU A 16 -62.34 17.21 33.33
N VAL A 17 -62.67 18.47 33.03
CA VAL A 17 -61.70 19.53 32.66
C VAL A 17 -61.20 20.33 33.88
N MET A 18 -61.80 20.15 35.07
CA MET A 18 -61.49 20.93 36.29
C MET A 18 -60.86 20.11 37.43
N VAL A 19 -60.41 18.87 37.18
CA VAL A 19 -59.76 17.99 38.19
C VAL A 19 -58.29 17.70 37.86
N SER A 20 -57.60 18.61 37.18
CA SER A 20 -56.14 18.55 37.03
C SER A 20 -55.47 19.89 37.31
N CYS A 21 -55.79 20.47 38.47
CA CYS A 21 -54.94 21.41 39.22
C CYS A 21 -55.66 21.78 40.54
N SER A 22 -55.44 21.01 41.61
CA SER A 22 -55.63 21.52 42.98
C SER A 22 -54.28 21.59 43.69
N LYS A 23 -53.86 22.83 43.93
CA LYS A 23 -52.69 23.25 44.69
C LYS A 23 -53.09 23.36 46.18
N ASP A 24 -52.26 22.86 47.09
CA ASP A 24 -52.23 23.30 48.50
C ASP A 24 -50.79 23.75 48.82
N GLU A 25 -50.64 25.04 49.12
CA GLU A 25 -49.45 25.67 49.70
C GLU A 25 -49.73 25.98 51.17
N ASN A 26 -48.81 25.65 52.09
CA ASN A 26 -48.45 26.50 53.25
C ASN A 26 -47.17 25.97 53.96
N PRO A 27 -46.44 26.79 54.75
CA PRO A 27 -45.23 27.45 54.29
C PRO A 27 -44.08 27.25 55.31
N GLY A 28 -42.89 26.92 54.84
CA GLY A 28 -41.81 26.53 55.74
C GLY A 28 -40.44 26.84 55.21
N VAL A 29 -40.17 28.14 55.07
CA VAL A 29 -38.83 28.75 55.03
C VAL A 29 -38.06 28.52 53.73
N VAL A 30 -37.91 29.65 53.05
CA VAL A 30 -36.94 29.98 52.00
C VAL A 30 -35.60 29.32 52.29
N ASP A 31 -35.19 28.41 51.41
CA ASP A 31 -33.83 28.44 50.90
C ASP A 31 -33.95 28.57 49.39
N GLY A 32 -33.10 29.37 48.76
CA GLY A 32 -33.17 29.67 47.34
C GLY A 32 -33.24 28.37 46.56
N THR A 33 -34.36 28.09 45.91
CA THR A 33 -34.32 27.12 44.81
C THR A 33 -33.60 27.87 43.71
N ASP A 34 -32.29 27.66 43.66
CA ASP A 34 -31.48 28.01 42.51
C ASP A 34 -32.32 27.71 41.27
N GLU A 35 -32.51 28.71 40.41
CA GLU A 35 -33.36 28.56 39.23
C GLU A 35 -32.66 27.61 38.25
N VAL A 36 -32.65 26.30 38.52
CA VAL A 36 -31.88 25.34 37.75
C VAL A 36 -32.39 25.26 36.31
N ALA A 37 -31.45 25.10 35.39
CA ALA A 37 -31.68 24.75 34.00
C ALA A 37 -31.44 23.24 33.83
N THR A 38 -32.24 22.57 33.00
CA THR A 38 -31.97 21.17 32.65
C THR A 38 -31.28 21.13 31.30
N LEU A 39 -30.14 20.45 31.21
CA LEU A 39 -29.40 20.23 29.98
C LEU A 39 -29.58 18.77 29.51
N SER A 40 -29.72 18.57 28.21
CA SER A 40 -29.73 17.26 27.56
C SER A 40 -29.02 17.37 26.22
N PHE A 41 -28.40 16.29 25.78
CA PHE A 41 -27.60 16.26 24.56
C PHE A 41 -28.26 15.37 23.51
N GLY A 42 -28.23 15.81 22.26
CA GLY A 42 -28.51 15.01 21.07
C GLY A 42 -27.20 14.64 20.39
N ALA A 43 -27.03 13.39 19.96
CA ALA A 43 -25.90 12.98 19.12
C ALA A 43 -26.39 12.88 17.67
N VAL A 44 -25.81 13.71 16.81
CA VAL A 44 -26.08 13.72 15.36
C VAL A 44 -24.87 13.15 14.65
N VAL A 45 -25.06 12.06 13.92
CA VAL A 45 -24.02 11.44 13.08
C VAL A 45 -23.99 12.16 11.75
N ASN A 46 -22.86 12.77 11.39
CA ASN A 46 -22.71 13.45 10.10
C ASN A 46 -22.36 12.42 9.02
N ASP A 47 -23.32 12.09 8.14
CA ASP A 47 -23.11 11.14 7.04
C ASP A 47 -22.28 11.80 5.91
N LEU A 48 -21.03 11.32 5.73
CA LEU A 48 -19.92 12.00 5.04
C LEU A 48 -20.08 12.18 3.51
N ILE A 49 -21.25 11.89 2.93
CA ILE A 49 -21.39 11.70 1.48
C ILE A 49 -21.63 13.01 0.69
N LYS A 50 -21.90 14.16 1.32
CA LYS A 50 -22.46 15.33 0.59
C LYS A 50 -21.51 16.45 0.11
N ASN A 51 -20.21 16.47 0.45
CA ASN A 51 -19.29 17.56 0.04
C ASN A 51 -18.04 17.06 -0.73
N SER A 52 -18.25 16.64 -1.98
CA SER A 52 -17.24 16.03 -2.86
C SER A 52 -16.29 17.02 -3.58
N ALA A 53 -15.76 18.05 -2.92
CA ALA A 53 -14.94 19.08 -3.60
C ALA A 53 -13.60 19.44 -2.93
N THR A 54 -13.20 18.76 -1.86
CA THR A 54 -11.90 18.97 -1.19
C THR A 54 -11.47 17.63 -0.60
N LYS A 55 -10.83 16.78 -1.41
CA LYS A 55 -10.31 15.46 -1.00
C LYS A 55 -8.78 15.46 -1.14
N GLN A 56 -8.12 16.06 -0.15
CA GLN A 56 -6.74 15.80 0.22
C GLN A 56 -6.68 16.10 1.73
N ALA A 57 -6.20 15.13 2.51
CA ALA A 57 -6.37 14.94 3.96
C ALA A 57 -7.70 14.26 4.35
N LEU A 58 -7.90 12.99 3.94
CA LEU A 58 -9.05 12.18 4.37
C LEU A 58 -8.94 10.72 3.89
N GLU A 59 -7.98 9.93 4.37
CA GLU A 59 -8.03 8.46 4.26
C GLU A 59 -7.59 7.81 5.57
N ASP A 60 -8.45 7.99 6.56
CA ASP A 60 -8.63 7.11 7.73
C ASP A 60 -10.05 7.34 8.24
N ILE A 61 -11.04 6.87 7.49
CA ILE A 61 -12.38 6.61 8.06
C ILE A 61 -12.73 5.14 7.83
N PRO A 62 -12.50 4.30 8.84
CA PRO A 62 -13.07 2.94 8.94
C PRO A 62 -14.37 2.93 9.77
N GLU A 63 -15.14 1.85 9.63
CA GLU A 63 -16.62 1.83 9.68
C GLU A 63 -17.28 2.25 11.01
N CYS A 64 -18.40 2.98 10.86
CA CYS A 64 -19.31 3.21 11.96
C CYS A 64 -19.89 1.89 12.48
N SER A 65 -19.83 1.71 13.80
CA SER A 65 -20.57 0.65 14.47
C SER A 65 -22.08 0.84 14.25
N GLU A 66 -22.76 -0.23 13.82
CA GLU A 66 -24.23 -0.32 13.78
C GLU A 66 -24.83 -0.64 15.17
N GLU A 67 -23.98 -0.77 16.20
CA GLU A 67 -24.43 -1.01 17.57
C GLU A 67 -25.16 0.22 18.12
N ALA A 68 -26.23 -0.02 18.86
CA ALA A 68 -27.04 1.06 19.41
C ALA A 68 -26.31 1.77 20.55
N PRO A 69 -26.30 3.11 20.59
CA PRO A 69 -25.74 3.87 21.71
C PRO A 69 -26.52 3.59 22.99
N ALA A 70 -25.78 3.31 24.06
CA ALA A 70 -26.31 3.02 25.39
C ALA A 70 -26.12 4.19 26.36
N TYR A 71 -24.96 4.84 26.37
CA TYR A 71 -24.67 5.96 27.25
C TYR A 71 -23.60 6.91 26.67
N VAL A 72 -23.45 8.09 27.26
CA VAL A 72 -22.41 9.07 26.93
C VAL A 72 -21.54 9.43 28.12
N HIS A 73 -20.30 9.79 27.83
CA HIS A 73 -19.38 10.47 28.74
C HIS A 73 -19.37 11.98 28.44
N VAL A 74 -19.55 12.80 29.48
CA VAL A 74 -19.64 14.26 29.36
C VAL A 74 -18.69 14.94 30.35
N VAL A 75 -17.98 15.97 29.88
CA VAL A 75 -17.23 16.90 30.75
C VAL A 75 -17.62 18.34 30.42
N LEU A 76 -18.12 19.08 31.42
CA LEU A 76 -18.44 20.50 31.30
C LEU A 76 -17.60 21.32 32.28
N THR A 77 -17.13 22.49 31.84
CA THR A 77 -16.55 23.52 32.71
C THR A 77 -17.46 24.73 32.77
N GLY A 78 -17.58 25.38 33.94
CA GLY A 78 -18.50 26.51 34.08
C GLY A 78 -18.69 27.01 35.50
N PRO A 79 -19.86 27.63 35.80
CA PRO A 79 -20.26 28.00 37.16
C PRO A 79 -20.20 26.84 38.15
N GLU A 80 -20.47 25.62 37.67
CA GLU A 80 -20.13 24.36 38.33
C GLU A 80 -19.55 23.41 37.29
N ASP A 81 -18.54 22.63 37.67
CA ASP A 81 -17.92 21.66 36.76
C ASP A 81 -18.67 20.33 36.85
N VAL A 82 -18.85 19.67 35.71
CA VAL A 82 -19.54 18.38 35.59
C VAL A 82 -18.57 17.35 35.03
N GLY A 83 -18.26 16.32 35.83
CA GLY A 83 -17.26 15.32 35.48
C GLY A 83 -15.83 15.87 35.44
N SER A 84 -14.88 15.01 35.10
CA SER A 84 -13.50 15.37 34.78
C SER A 84 -12.94 14.41 33.73
N MET A 85 -11.80 14.73 33.12
CA MET A 85 -11.17 13.82 32.15
C MET A 85 -10.77 12.47 32.77
N GLU A 86 -10.48 12.41 34.08
CA GLU A 86 -10.16 11.16 34.79
C GLU A 86 -11.42 10.39 35.23
N ASP A 87 -12.57 11.05 35.30
CA ASP A 87 -13.85 10.52 35.79
C ASP A 87 -15.01 11.31 35.16
N PRO A 88 -15.35 11.05 33.88
CA PRO A 88 -16.37 11.80 33.16
C PRO A 88 -17.77 11.45 33.68
N LEU A 89 -18.73 12.38 33.52
CA LEU A 89 -20.11 12.08 33.87
C LEU A 89 -20.71 11.09 32.87
N VAL A 90 -21.26 9.99 33.36
CA VAL A 90 -21.98 9.00 32.55
C VAL A 90 -23.48 9.35 32.51
N VAL A 91 -24.05 9.44 31.31
CA VAL A 91 -25.48 9.71 31.10
C VAL A 91 -26.07 8.72 30.10
N GLU A 92 -27.13 8.01 30.50
CA GLU A 92 -27.83 7.04 29.64
C GLU A 92 -28.41 7.70 28.38
N VAL A 93 -28.42 6.96 27.27
CA VAL A 93 -28.98 7.37 25.98
C VAL A 93 -30.27 6.59 25.71
N ASN A 94 -31.26 7.25 25.11
CA ASN A 94 -32.46 6.55 24.68
C ASN A 94 -32.12 5.61 23.51
N PRO A 95 -32.40 4.30 23.59
CA PRO A 95 -32.01 3.33 22.57
C PRO A 95 -32.83 3.42 21.28
N THR A 96 -33.82 4.31 21.21
CA THR A 96 -34.67 4.50 20.03
C THR A 96 -34.40 5.88 19.41
N PRO A 97 -33.71 5.95 18.26
CA PRO A 97 -33.49 7.21 17.57
C PRO A 97 -34.80 7.71 16.95
N GLY A 98 -34.86 9.00 16.66
CA GLY A 98 -35.94 9.59 15.89
C GLY A 98 -35.71 11.06 15.61
N ASP A 99 -36.29 11.54 14.52
CA ASP A 99 -36.35 12.96 14.16
C ASP A 99 -37.21 13.75 15.17
N TYR A 100 -36.60 14.25 16.24
CA TYR A 100 -37.31 14.93 17.34
C TYR A 100 -37.47 16.43 17.12
N ASP A 101 -36.64 17.03 16.28
CA ASP A 101 -36.65 18.46 15.96
C ASP A 101 -37.27 18.77 14.58
N ASN A 102 -37.58 17.72 13.82
CA ASN A 102 -38.26 17.72 12.53
C ASN A 102 -37.38 18.27 11.38
N ASP A 103 -36.05 18.15 11.49
CA ASP A 103 -35.06 18.54 10.49
C ASP A 103 -34.83 17.50 9.37
N GLY A 104 -35.30 16.27 9.60
CA GLY A 104 -35.27 15.16 8.64
C GLY A 104 -34.13 14.15 8.85
N GLU A 105 -33.31 14.31 9.89
CA GLU A 105 -32.34 13.34 10.37
C GLU A 105 -32.87 12.66 11.66
N ASP A 106 -32.48 11.43 11.95
CA ASP A 106 -32.88 10.75 13.19
C ASP A 106 -31.79 10.92 14.26
N GLU A 107 -32.12 11.47 15.44
CA GLU A 107 -31.15 11.65 16.53
C GLU A 107 -31.32 10.67 17.69
N TYR A 108 -30.19 10.34 18.32
CA TYR A 108 -30.17 9.77 19.66
C TYR A 108 -30.08 10.90 20.70
N PHE A 109 -30.74 10.75 21.84
CA PHE A 109 -30.73 11.77 22.89
C PHE A 109 -30.51 11.15 24.27
N THR A 110 -29.86 11.92 25.14
CA THR A 110 -29.63 11.52 26.54
C THR A 110 -30.94 11.46 27.33
N GLU A 111 -31.12 10.43 28.14
CA GLU A 111 -32.18 10.39 29.14
C GLU A 111 -31.95 11.46 30.23
N TYR A 112 -33.00 11.73 31.00
CA TYR A 112 -32.91 12.69 32.09
C TYR A 112 -31.90 12.23 33.15
N SER A 113 -30.92 13.08 33.44
CA SER A 113 -30.02 12.94 34.59
C SER A 113 -30.14 14.13 35.53
N SER A 114 -30.21 13.86 36.84
CA SER A 114 -30.17 14.93 37.86
C SER A 114 -28.82 15.64 37.91
N ASP A 115 -27.76 15.01 37.41
CA ASP A 115 -26.41 15.59 37.38
C ASP A 115 -26.26 16.65 36.28
N LEU A 116 -27.27 16.80 35.41
CA LEU A 116 -27.41 17.87 34.40
C LEU A 116 -28.50 18.89 34.77
N GLU A 117 -28.94 18.94 36.04
CA GLU A 117 -29.70 20.06 36.59
C GLU A 117 -28.74 21.14 37.09
N LEU A 118 -28.34 22.03 36.18
CA LEU A 118 -27.26 22.98 36.40
C LEU A 118 -27.76 24.37 36.79
N ILE A 119 -26.96 25.12 37.54
CA ILE A 119 -27.25 26.53 37.81
C ILE A 119 -27.16 27.37 36.53
N PRO A 120 -27.94 28.45 36.39
CA PRO A 120 -27.87 29.28 35.18
C PRO A 120 -26.50 29.94 35.00
N GLY A 121 -25.98 29.86 33.78
CA GLY A 121 -24.72 30.49 33.39
C GLY A 121 -24.18 29.96 32.07
N SER A 122 -22.97 30.40 31.74
CA SER A 122 -22.24 29.99 30.54
C SER A 122 -21.36 28.79 30.88
N TYR A 123 -21.59 27.67 30.22
CA TYR A 123 -20.80 26.44 30.34
C TYR A 123 -20.04 26.18 29.05
N SER A 124 -18.94 25.44 29.14
CA SER A 124 -18.16 24.96 28.02
C SER A 124 -18.14 23.43 28.05
N LEU A 125 -18.58 22.79 26.97
CA LEU A 125 -18.50 21.33 26.79
C LEU A 125 -17.09 20.99 26.30
N GLU A 126 -16.31 20.30 27.14
CA GLU A 126 -14.91 19.99 26.89
C GLU A 126 -14.71 18.59 26.29
N TYR A 127 -15.59 17.65 26.62
CA TYR A 127 -15.50 16.27 26.16
C TYR A 127 -16.90 15.66 26.02
N PHE A 128 -17.12 14.95 24.92
CA PHE A 128 -18.34 14.21 24.63
C PHE A 128 -18.03 12.94 23.84
N ALA A 129 -18.36 11.79 24.39
CA ALA A 129 -18.14 10.48 23.78
C ALA A 129 -19.33 9.56 24.03
N VAL A 130 -19.64 8.68 23.09
CA VAL A 130 -20.82 7.80 23.07
C VAL A 130 -20.37 6.35 23.05
N TYR A 131 -20.99 5.53 23.89
CA TYR A 131 -20.63 4.13 24.12
C TYR A 131 -21.84 3.20 23.93
N ASP A 132 -21.57 1.94 23.60
CA ASP A 132 -22.57 0.85 23.54
C ASP A 132 -22.80 0.17 24.92
N GLU A 133 -23.69 -0.83 24.99
CA GLU A 133 -24.00 -1.56 26.23
C GLU A 133 -22.82 -2.41 26.79
N ASN A 134 -21.77 -2.64 26.00
CA ASN A 134 -20.61 -3.46 26.35
C ASN A 134 -19.38 -2.62 26.73
N ASP A 135 -19.57 -1.32 26.97
CA ASP A 135 -18.54 -0.33 27.25
C ASP A 135 -17.58 -0.03 26.07
N ASN A 136 -17.98 -0.31 24.83
CA ASN A 136 -17.20 0.05 23.65
C ASN A 136 -17.50 1.50 23.23
N LEU A 137 -16.44 2.28 22.93
CA LEU A 137 -16.59 3.62 22.37
C LEU A 137 -17.06 3.52 20.92
N ILE A 138 -18.18 4.16 20.58
CA ILE A 138 -18.75 4.13 19.22
C ILE A 138 -18.68 5.49 18.52
N TRP A 139 -18.85 6.62 19.23
CA TRP A 139 -18.73 7.97 18.65
C TRP A 139 -17.99 8.95 19.59
N VAL A 140 -17.30 9.94 19.03
CA VAL A 140 -16.61 11.00 19.79
C VAL A 140 -16.73 12.36 19.09
N ALA A 141 -16.88 13.43 19.88
CA ALA A 141 -16.90 14.80 19.37
C ALA A 141 -15.47 15.33 19.15
N PRO A 142 -15.14 15.86 17.96
CA PRO A 142 -13.80 16.42 17.67
C PRO A 142 -13.46 17.65 18.51
N GLY A 143 -12.18 17.81 18.83
CA GLY A 143 -11.63 19.01 19.48
C GLY A 143 -11.16 20.07 18.48
N ALA A 144 -11.20 21.33 18.87
CA ALA A 144 -10.69 22.47 18.14
C ALA A 144 -9.16 22.39 18.08
N GLY A 145 -8.60 22.65 16.91
CA GLY A 145 -7.19 22.41 16.58
C GLY A 145 -6.87 20.95 16.23
N SER A 146 -7.84 20.03 16.24
CA SER A 146 -7.64 18.68 15.70
C SER A 146 -7.75 18.68 14.16
N PRO A 147 -7.11 17.72 13.47
CA PRO A 147 -7.29 17.54 12.02
C PRO A 147 -8.75 17.32 11.57
N MET A 148 -9.65 16.96 12.50
CA MET A 148 -11.07 16.70 12.25
C MET A 148 -11.98 17.89 12.60
N GLU A 149 -11.44 19.03 13.06
CA GLU A 149 -12.24 20.25 13.36
C GLU A 149 -13.07 20.69 12.16
N ASP A 150 -12.52 20.61 10.95
CA ASP A 150 -13.16 21.07 9.71
C ASP A 150 -14.31 20.15 9.23
N TRP A 151 -14.56 19.02 9.89
CA TRP A 151 -15.56 18.02 9.48
C TRP A 151 -16.87 18.13 10.26
N VAL A 152 -16.88 18.91 11.33
CA VAL A 152 -18.04 19.17 12.17
C VAL A 152 -18.34 20.66 12.15
N ASP A 153 -19.63 21.01 12.19
CA ASP A 153 -20.02 22.43 12.19
C ASP A 153 -19.57 23.16 13.47
N MET A 154 -19.38 22.41 14.57
CA MET A 154 -18.94 22.91 15.87
C MET A 154 -18.05 21.89 16.58
N ALA A 155 -16.75 22.12 16.61
CA ALA A 155 -15.80 21.36 17.42
C ALA A 155 -15.82 21.80 18.90
N LEU A 156 -15.35 20.92 19.79
CA LEU A 156 -15.19 21.22 21.21
C LEU A 156 -13.92 22.06 21.47
N PRO A 157 -13.87 23.00 22.42
CA PRO A 157 -14.90 23.30 23.39
C PRO A 157 -16.09 24.07 22.81
N MET A 158 -17.31 23.69 23.22
CA MET A 158 -18.56 24.34 22.78
C MET A 158 -19.21 25.16 23.91
N ASP A 159 -19.52 26.43 23.62
CA ASP A 159 -20.19 27.34 24.55
C ASP A 159 -21.71 27.07 24.65
N ILE A 160 -22.20 26.82 25.87
CA ILE A 160 -23.60 26.55 26.19
C ILE A 160 -24.12 27.60 27.18
N GLU A 161 -25.01 28.46 26.70
CA GLU A 161 -25.76 29.40 27.54
C GLU A 161 -27.01 28.76 28.16
N LEU A 162 -27.08 28.69 29.49
CA LEU A 162 -28.21 28.17 30.26
C LEU A 162 -28.98 29.29 30.97
N GLY A 163 -30.25 29.45 30.59
CA GLY A 163 -31.17 30.38 31.24
C GLY A 163 -31.94 29.73 32.39
N ALA A 164 -32.28 30.53 33.40
CA ALA A 164 -33.12 30.13 34.53
C ALA A 164 -34.43 29.44 34.09
N GLY A 165 -34.66 28.21 34.57
CA GLY A 165 -35.87 27.43 34.30
C GLY A 165 -36.05 26.97 32.85
N VAL A 166 -34.98 26.98 32.05
CA VAL A 166 -34.97 26.50 30.66
C VAL A 166 -34.59 25.02 30.63
N LYS A 167 -35.25 24.26 29.75
CA LYS A 167 -34.77 22.94 29.31
C LYS A 167 -34.11 23.13 27.96
N LYS A 168 -32.80 22.90 27.90
CA LYS A 168 -32.02 23.09 26.68
C LYS A 168 -31.58 21.74 26.14
N TYR A 169 -31.82 21.54 24.85
CA TYR A 169 -31.24 20.46 24.07
C TYR A 169 -30.07 21.05 23.29
N VAL A 170 -28.93 20.36 23.30
CA VAL A 170 -27.72 20.74 22.57
C VAL A 170 -27.35 19.58 21.68
N ASP A 171 -27.34 19.82 20.37
CA ASP A 171 -26.91 18.83 19.40
C ASP A 171 -25.40 18.87 19.29
N VAL A 172 -24.79 17.71 19.50
CA VAL A 172 -23.35 17.50 19.44
C VAL A 172 -23.07 16.64 18.22
N THR A 173 -22.33 17.21 17.27
CA THR A 173 -21.86 16.46 16.11
C THR A 173 -20.75 15.52 16.56
N VAL A 174 -20.95 14.24 16.33
CA VAL A 174 -19.99 13.20 16.71
C VAL A 174 -19.53 12.42 15.47
N LEU A 175 -18.30 11.94 15.51
CA LEU A 175 -17.71 11.10 14.47
C LEU A 175 -17.51 9.68 15.03
N CYS A 176 -17.70 8.66 14.20
CA CYS A 176 -17.36 7.27 14.52
C CYS A 176 -15.87 7.00 14.25
N PHE A 177 -15.25 6.06 14.97
CA PHE A 177 -13.79 5.84 14.95
C PHE A 177 -13.38 4.35 15.01
N ASP A 178 -12.24 4.02 14.37
CA ASP A 178 -11.42 2.79 14.47
C ASP A 178 -10.17 3.13 15.26
N ASP A 179 -9.93 2.44 16.38
CA ASP A 179 -9.20 2.91 17.57
C ASP A 179 -7.70 3.31 17.45
N ARG A 180 -7.12 3.39 16.25
CA ARG A 180 -5.67 3.61 16.03
C ARG A 180 -5.16 5.05 16.24
N MET A 181 -5.93 5.95 16.85
CA MET A 181 -5.65 7.40 16.97
C MET A 181 -6.02 7.96 18.34
N VAL A 182 -5.62 7.27 19.40
CA VAL A 182 -5.68 7.81 20.77
C VAL A 182 -4.87 9.12 20.92
N ASN A 183 -3.89 9.35 20.04
CA ASN A 183 -3.03 10.53 20.05
C ASN A 183 -3.60 11.76 19.33
N LEU A 184 -4.62 11.63 18.47
CA LEU A 184 -5.24 12.77 17.77
C LEU A 184 -6.41 13.40 18.54
N TYR A 185 -6.88 12.74 19.61
CA TYR A 185 -8.05 13.15 20.41
C TYR A 185 -7.73 13.55 21.85
N GLY A 186 -6.50 13.94 22.17
CA GLY A 186 -6.18 14.52 23.48
C GLY A 186 -6.26 13.53 24.66
N TYR A 187 -5.24 12.67 24.74
CA TYR A 187 -4.83 11.82 25.89
C TYR A 187 -5.64 10.55 26.24
N GLN A 188 -5.06 9.42 25.80
CA GLN A 188 -4.64 8.19 26.51
C GLN A 188 -5.62 7.50 27.49
N PHE A 189 -6.17 6.34 27.09
CA PHE A 189 -5.95 5.01 27.69
C PHE A 189 -6.60 3.92 26.78
N PHE A 190 -6.01 2.72 26.80
CA PHE A 190 -6.45 1.42 26.24
C PHE A 190 -5.82 0.94 24.93
N ASP A 191 -5.73 -0.39 24.90
CA ASP A 191 -4.81 -1.31 24.24
C ASP A 191 -5.61 -2.05 23.18
N ILE A 192 -5.18 -2.03 21.92
CA ILE A 192 -5.97 -2.53 20.78
C ILE A 192 -5.15 -3.53 19.95
N GLU A 193 -5.78 -4.64 19.57
CA GLU A 193 -5.40 -5.48 18.43
C GLU A 193 -5.68 -4.76 17.09
N GLY A 194 -4.76 -3.88 16.67
CA GLY A 194 -4.84 -3.13 15.41
C GLY A 194 -4.30 -3.93 14.22
N VAL A 195 -4.79 -3.60 13.02
CA VAL A 195 -4.10 -3.95 11.77
C VAL A 195 -2.84 -3.09 11.71
N GLU A 196 -1.69 -3.74 11.66
CA GLU A 196 -0.37 -3.14 11.76
C GLU A 196 -0.13 -2.22 10.54
N GLY A 197 0.66 -1.18 10.72
CA GLY A 197 1.07 -0.29 9.64
C GLY A 197 2.57 -0.39 9.49
N ILE A 198 3.03 -0.66 8.27
CA ILE A 198 4.45 -0.82 7.97
C ILE A 198 4.98 0.46 7.32
N GLU A 199 6.12 0.94 7.81
CA GLU A 199 6.74 2.17 7.32
C GLU A 199 7.60 1.89 6.08
N LEU A 200 7.42 2.66 5.02
CA LEU A 200 8.27 2.68 3.84
C LEU A 200 8.91 4.07 3.74
N CYS A 201 10.24 4.11 3.74
CA CYS A 201 11.02 5.33 3.50
C CYS A 201 11.65 5.30 2.11
N ILE A 202 11.57 6.40 1.37
CA ILE A 202 12.11 6.54 0.00
C ILE A 202 13.14 7.68 -0.01
N PHE A 203 14.26 7.47 -0.70
CA PHE A 203 15.26 8.52 -0.92
C PHE A 203 15.76 8.49 -2.37
N GLY A 204 15.90 9.66 -2.99
CA GLY A 204 16.23 9.79 -4.40
C GLY A 204 17.53 10.53 -4.65
N ASN A 205 18.39 9.97 -5.50
CA ASN A 205 19.53 10.68 -6.09
C ASN A 205 19.31 10.92 -7.59
N TRP A 206 19.75 12.07 -8.07
CA TRP A 206 19.86 12.38 -9.48
C TRP A 206 21.33 12.59 -9.87
N CYS A 207 21.80 11.92 -10.92
CA CYS A 207 23.12 12.18 -11.50
C CYS A 207 23.06 12.93 -12.84
N ASP A 208 23.91 13.95 -12.96
CA ASP A 208 24.13 14.66 -14.23
C ASP A 208 24.93 13.81 -15.25
N GLU A 209 25.10 14.31 -16.49
CA GLU A 209 25.85 13.64 -17.56
C GLU A 209 27.32 13.32 -17.20
N SER A 210 27.86 13.94 -16.13
CA SER A 210 29.21 13.67 -15.64
C SER A 210 29.27 12.59 -14.56
N GLY A 211 28.11 12.04 -14.17
CA GLY A 211 27.96 11.07 -13.10
C GLY A 211 28.02 11.71 -11.70
N ARG A 212 27.87 13.04 -11.58
CA ARG A 212 27.88 13.71 -10.29
C ARG A 212 26.50 13.63 -9.65
N HIS A 213 26.47 13.20 -8.39
CA HIS A 213 25.25 13.00 -7.61
C HIS A 213 24.71 14.31 -7.01
N TYR A 214 23.39 14.43 -7.04
CA TYR A 214 22.57 15.47 -6.42
C TYR A 214 21.38 14.81 -5.74
N VAL A 215 20.79 15.49 -4.76
CA VAL A 215 19.50 15.06 -4.18
C VAL A 215 18.41 15.27 -5.22
N ALA A 216 17.53 14.29 -5.40
CA ALA A 216 16.40 14.40 -6.31
C ALA A 216 15.24 15.18 -5.68
N ASP A 217 14.56 15.97 -6.50
CA ASP A 217 13.24 16.53 -6.25
C ASP A 217 12.23 15.66 -7.01
N TYR A 218 11.38 14.94 -6.28
CA TYR A 218 10.53 13.87 -6.79
C TYR A 218 9.17 13.83 -6.10
N SER A 219 8.20 13.29 -6.81
CA SER A 219 6.87 12.95 -6.29
C SER A 219 6.64 11.45 -6.32
N VAL A 220 5.85 10.96 -5.38
CA VAL A 220 5.51 9.55 -5.20
C VAL A 220 4.00 9.41 -5.16
N ASN A 221 3.47 8.49 -5.95
CA ASN A 221 2.08 8.04 -5.89
C ASN A 221 2.07 6.53 -5.61
N ILE A 222 1.22 6.05 -4.71
CA ILE A 222 1.08 4.63 -4.38
C ILE A 222 -0.41 4.27 -4.36
N TRP A 223 -0.73 3.10 -4.88
CA TRP A 223 -2.05 2.49 -4.91
C TRP A 223 -2.02 1.08 -4.33
N SER A 224 -3.17 0.58 -3.87
CA SER A 224 -3.35 -0.83 -3.52
C SER A 224 -3.45 -1.69 -4.77
N GLY A 225 -3.00 -2.94 -4.69
CA GLY A 225 -2.99 -3.87 -5.81
C GLY A 225 -1.78 -3.66 -6.73
N THR A 226 -1.92 -4.08 -7.99
CA THR A 226 -0.78 -4.24 -8.92
C THR A 226 -0.72 -3.18 -10.02
N ASP A 227 -1.57 -2.15 -9.97
CA ASP A 227 -1.59 -1.05 -10.93
C ASP A 227 -2.21 0.23 -10.32
N ASN A 228 -2.19 1.34 -11.08
CA ASN A 228 -2.76 2.63 -10.65
C ASN A 228 -4.30 2.71 -10.71
N THR A 229 -5.00 1.58 -10.82
CA THR A 229 -6.47 1.53 -10.80
C THR A 229 -7.06 1.14 -9.44
N GLY A 230 -6.21 0.69 -8.51
CA GLY A 230 -6.58 0.42 -7.12
C GLY A 230 -6.83 1.67 -6.28
N ASP A 231 -7.00 1.48 -4.98
CA ASP A 231 -7.24 2.57 -4.05
C ASP A 231 -5.95 3.35 -3.81
N VAL A 232 -6.02 4.68 -3.83
CA VAL A 232 -4.85 5.54 -3.66
C VAL A 232 -4.37 5.46 -2.21
N LEU A 233 -3.20 4.88 -1.95
CA LEU A 233 -2.61 4.78 -0.62
C LEU A 233 -1.77 6.02 -0.26
N TYR A 234 -1.10 6.62 -1.25
CA TYR A 234 -0.24 7.78 -1.00
C TYR A 234 -0.10 8.67 -2.24
N ILE A 235 -0.08 9.99 -2.05
CA ILE A 235 0.32 10.99 -3.07
C ILE A 235 1.09 12.10 -2.34
N GLY A 236 2.36 12.30 -2.69
CA GLY A 236 3.18 13.33 -2.07
C GLY A 236 4.46 13.64 -2.84
N GLU A 237 5.22 14.60 -2.34
CA GLU A 237 6.51 15.03 -2.87
C GLU A 237 7.52 15.15 -1.72
N ASN A 238 8.81 14.98 -2.01
CA ASN A 238 9.84 15.21 -1.00
C ASN A 238 10.15 16.71 -0.86
N GLU A 239 10.68 17.10 0.30
CA GLU A 239 11.09 18.48 0.55
C GLU A 239 12.61 18.63 0.39
N VAL A 240 13.04 19.35 -0.64
CA VAL A 240 14.46 19.70 -0.85
C VAL A 240 14.76 21.06 -0.24
N GLU A 241 15.70 21.09 0.71
CA GLU A 241 16.18 22.29 1.39
C GLU A 241 17.62 22.64 1.01
N THR A 242 18.06 23.85 1.37
CA THR A 242 19.45 24.31 1.17
C THR A 242 20.05 24.72 2.51
N ASP A 243 21.22 24.19 2.82
CA ASP A 243 21.90 24.47 4.08
C ASP A 243 22.62 25.84 4.08
N ASN A 244 23.27 26.17 5.19
CA ASN A 244 24.00 27.44 5.33
C ASN A 244 25.29 27.52 4.49
N ALA A 245 25.77 26.40 3.93
CA ALA A 245 26.90 26.35 3.01
C ALA A 245 26.46 26.49 1.53
N GLY A 246 25.15 26.36 1.25
CA GLY A 246 24.58 26.41 -0.09
C GLY A 246 24.47 25.03 -0.74
N ASP A 247 24.58 23.96 0.04
CA ASP A 247 24.43 22.58 -0.41
C ASP A 247 22.96 22.14 -0.24
N GLU A 248 22.41 21.46 -1.24
CA GLU A 248 21.04 20.93 -1.21
C GLU A 248 20.98 19.61 -0.43
N TYR A 249 19.93 19.43 0.37
CA TYR A 249 19.66 18.20 1.11
C TYR A 249 18.16 17.94 1.18
N SER A 250 17.77 16.68 1.41
CA SER A 250 16.40 16.24 1.67
C SER A 250 16.47 15.17 2.75
N ASP A 251 15.46 15.10 3.61
CA ASP A 251 15.21 13.91 4.40
C ASP A 251 14.52 12.84 3.52
N PRO A 252 14.62 11.54 3.85
CA PRO A 252 13.84 10.51 3.19
C PRO A 252 12.32 10.76 3.35
N LEU A 253 11.56 10.47 2.29
CA LEU A 253 10.11 10.53 2.30
C LEU A 253 9.57 9.24 2.92
N CYS A 254 9.13 9.30 4.18
CA CYS A 254 8.58 8.15 4.89
C CYS A 254 7.05 8.21 4.94
N LEU A 255 6.41 7.08 4.66
CA LEU A 255 4.96 6.90 4.62
C LEU A 255 4.58 5.54 5.21
N PHE A 256 3.32 5.37 5.59
CA PHE A 256 2.82 4.10 6.14
C PHE A 256 1.93 3.40 5.11
N LEU A 257 2.12 2.10 4.96
CA LEU A 257 1.29 1.20 4.16
C LEU A 257 0.52 0.26 5.11
N PRO A 258 -0.69 -0.18 4.73
CA PRO A 258 -1.43 -1.15 5.54
C PRO A 258 -0.66 -2.48 5.68
N ASP A 259 -0.92 -3.26 6.73
CA ASP A 259 -0.39 -4.62 6.87
C ASP A 259 -1.49 -5.54 7.40
N GLY A 260 -2.31 -6.01 6.47
CA GLY A 260 -3.49 -6.84 6.70
C GLY A 260 -3.18 -8.30 7.04
N GLU A 261 -4.23 -9.07 7.33
CA GLU A 261 -4.07 -10.53 7.43
C GLU A 261 -3.85 -11.14 6.03
N GLY A 262 -2.61 -11.42 5.67
CA GLY A 262 -2.27 -12.06 4.40
C GLY A 262 -1.00 -11.50 3.79
N GLN A 263 -0.91 -11.55 2.46
CA GLN A 263 0.05 -10.76 1.69
C GLN A 263 -0.75 -9.62 1.05
N ASP A 264 -0.23 -8.40 1.16
CA ASP A 264 -0.83 -7.21 0.56
C ASP A 264 0.05 -6.73 -0.60
N ASP A 265 -0.58 -6.35 -1.72
CA ASP A 265 0.08 -5.85 -2.92
C ASP A 265 -0.07 -4.32 -3.03
N TYR A 266 0.97 -3.64 -3.51
CA TYR A 266 1.07 -2.21 -3.71
C TYR A 266 1.65 -1.87 -5.08
N TYR A 267 1.17 -0.79 -5.70
CA TYR A 267 1.72 -0.23 -6.92
C TYR A 267 2.22 1.20 -6.68
N ILE A 268 3.43 1.54 -7.13
CA ILE A 268 4.05 2.86 -6.94
C ILE A 268 4.44 3.48 -8.28
N GLU A 269 4.36 4.80 -8.37
CA GLU A 269 4.96 5.64 -9.41
C GLU A 269 5.82 6.74 -8.75
N ILE A 270 7.10 6.84 -9.12
CA ILE A 270 8.02 7.92 -8.74
C ILE A 270 8.25 8.81 -9.94
N THR A 271 8.05 10.11 -9.79
CA THR A 271 8.11 11.10 -10.87
C THR A 271 9.11 12.21 -10.55
N ILE A 272 9.98 12.55 -11.52
CA ILE A 272 10.89 13.71 -11.47
C ILE A 272 10.57 14.62 -12.66
N ASP A 273 10.44 15.93 -12.44
CA ASP A 273 10.16 16.93 -13.49
C ASP A 273 8.94 16.59 -14.38
N GLY A 274 7.99 15.81 -13.86
CA GLY A 274 6.80 15.35 -14.58
C GLY A 274 6.97 14.12 -15.46
N GLU A 275 8.14 13.46 -15.42
CA GLU A 275 8.38 12.16 -16.05
C GLU A 275 8.47 11.06 -14.98
N ILE A 276 7.73 9.96 -15.19
CA ILE A 276 7.80 8.78 -14.33
C ILE A 276 9.19 8.16 -14.52
N VAL A 277 9.97 8.13 -13.44
CA VAL A 277 11.32 7.56 -13.42
C VAL A 277 11.33 6.15 -12.87
N ARG A 278 10.34 5.77 -12.06
CA ARG A 278 10.12 4.40 -11.57
C ARG A 278 8.63 4.11 -11.48
N GLU A 279 8.26 2.88 -11.80
CA GLU A 279 6.94 2.34 -11.47
C GLU A 279 7.08 0.85 -11.15
N GLY A 280 6.30 0.35 -10.19
CA GLY A 280 6.61 -0.93 -9.55
C GLY A 280 5.44 -1.51 -8.79
N THR A 281 5.32 -2.84 -8.78
CA THR A 281 4.48 -3.54 -7.81
C THR A 281 5.38 -4.13 -6.73
N PHE A 282 4.97 -4.07 -5.47
CA PHE A 282 5.69 -4.62 -4.32
C PHE A 282 4.68 -5.05 -3.24
N THR A 283 5.13 -5.78 -2.23
CA THR A 283 4.27 -6.36 -1.19
C THR A 283 4.65 -5.90 0.22
N ASP A 284 3.78 -6.18 1.18
CA ASP A 284 4.04 -5.95 2.60
C ASP A 284 5.28 -6.71 3.11
N SER A 285 5.54 -7.90 2.56
CA SER A 285 6.76 -8.65 2.82
C SER A 285 8.00 -7.90 2.36
N ASP A 286 7.97 -7.30 1.16
CA ASP A 286 9.11 -6.57 0.59
C ASP A 286 9.45 -5.33 1.44
N VAL A 287 8.43 -4.65 1.97
CA VAL A 287 8.61 -3.51 2.88
C VAL A 287 9.20 -3.95 4.22
N LYS A 288 8.74 -5.08 4.77
CA LYS A 288 9.25 -5.63 6.04
C LYS A 288 10.72 -6.06 5.94
N GLU A 289 11.21 -6.40 4.75
CA GLU A 289 12.64 -6.69 4.53
C GLU A 289 13.54 -5.46 4.73
N LEU A 290 12.97 -4.25 4.66
CA LEU A 290 13.68 -3.00 4.95
C LEU A 290 13.93 -2.77 6.44
N PHE A 291 13.34 -3.56 7.34
CA PHE A 291 13.42 -3.28 8.77
C PHE A 291 14.76 -3.76 9.35
N ASP A 292 15.57 -2.83 9.85
CA ASP A 292 16.80 -3.12 10.61
C ASP A 292 16.48 -3.18 12.12
N GLY A 293 15.96 -4.31 12.56
CA GLY A 293 15.56 -4.52 13.96
C GLY A 293 14.19 -3.93 14.29
N GLU A 294 13.96 -3.59 15.57
CA GLU A 294 12.64 -3.15 16.06
C GLU A 294 12.40 -1.62 15.95
N ASP A 295 13.43 -0.83 15.65
CA ASP A 295 13.41 0.64 15.77
C ASP A 295 13.92 1.39 14.53
N ALA A 296 14.26 0.70 13.43
CA ALA A 296 14.85 1.32 12.25
C ALA A 296 14.35 0.69 10.95
N VAL A 297 14.09 1.55 9.96
CA VAL A 297 13.72 1.17 8.59
C VAL A 297 14.80 1.72 7.66
N ASP A 298 15.42 0.85 6.87
CA ASP A 298 16.26 1.24 5.75
C ASP A 298 15.38 1.84 4.64
N TYR A 299 15.84 2.90 4.01
CA TYR A 299 15.08 3.54 2.94
C TYR A 299 15.35 2.87 1.59
N TYR A 300 14.31 2.78 0.76
CA TYR A 300 14.44 2.50 -0.66
C TYR A 300 15.17 3.66 -1.35
N HIS A 301 16.40 3.41 -1.78
CA HIS A 301 17.25 4.39 -2.44
C HIS A 301 17.19 4.19 -3.96
N PHE A 302 16.53 5.12 -4.66
CA PHE A 302 16.52 5.10 -6.13
C PHE A 302 17.53 6.09 -6.75
N PHE A 303 18.03 5.75 -7.93
CA PHE A 303 19.00 6.55 -8.68
C PHE A 303 18.49 6.91 -10.09
N ALA A 304 18.26 8.20 -10.35
CA ALA A 304 17.76 8.71 -11.62
C ALA A 304 18.84 9.46 -12.43
N GLY A 305 18.65 9.56 -13.75
CA GLY A 305 19.59 10.22 -14.65
C GLY A 305 20.75 9.32 -15.10
N SER A 306 21.98 9.85 -15.14
CA SER A 306 23.17 9.11 -15.60
C SER A 306 23.98 8.49 -14.45
N CYS A 307 23.29 7.97 -13.43
CA CYS A 307 23.95 7.31 -12.30
C CYS A 307 24.53 5.96 -12.72
N SER A 308 25.66 5.57 -12.12
CA SER A 308 26.28 4.24 -12.31
C SER A 308 25.86 3.22 -11.24
N SER A 309 24.92 3.59 -10.38
CA SER A 309 24.40 2.77 -9.27
C SER A 309 22.95 2.46 -9.54
N GLY A 310 22.55 1.20 -9.34
CA GLY A 310 21.16 0.77 -9.38
C GLY A 310 20.44 1.05 -8.06
N ASP A 311 19.12 0.93 -8.08
CA ASP A 311 18.28 1.13 -6.90
C ASP A 311 18.58 0.09 -5.83
N THR A 312 18.46 0.46 -4.56
CA THR A 312 18.82 -0.42 -3.44
C THR A 312 18.02 -0.11 -2.17
N PRO A 313 17.54 -1.13 -1.44
CA PRO A 313 17.43 -2.54 -1.88
C PRO A 313 16.35 -2.70 -2.97
N ASP A 314 16.35 -3.82 -3.71
CA ASP A 314 15.32 -4.08 -4.72
C ASP A 314 14.03 -4.53 -4.03
N ILE A 315 13.05 -3.63 -3.97
CA ILE A 315 11.75 -3.88 -3.32
C ILE A 315 10.65 -4.28 -4.31
N PHE A 316 10.93 -4.30 -5.62
CA PHE A 316 9.90 -4.57 -6.63
C PHE A 316 9.84 -6.02 -7.08
N GLY A 317 10.60 -6.92 -6.43
CA GLY A 317 10.65 -8.37 -6.68
C GLY A 317 10.99 -8.79 -8.12
N ASP A 318 11.18 -7.80 -8.98
CA ASP A 318 11.20 -7.86 -10.42
C ASP A 318 11.59 -6.46 -10.91
N ASN A 319 12.67 -5.93 -10.33
CA ASN A 319 13.65 -5.24 -11.15
C ASN A 319 13.08 -3.87 -11.69
N GLY A 320 12.05 -3.29 -11.04
CA GLY A 320 11.58 -1.91 -11.29
C GLY A 320 10.69 -1.64 -12.53
N ASN A 321 9.93 -2.63 -13.02
CA ASN A 321 8.89 -2.42 -14.04
C ASN A 321 7.54 -3.02 -13.60
N GLY A 322 6.79 -2.29 -12.76
CA GLY A 322 5.50 -2.66 -12.15
C GLY A 322 4.39 -3.18 -13.06
N GLY A 323 4.49 -4.43 -13.47
CA GLY A 323 3.40 -5.18 -14.09
C GLY A 323 2.89 -6.26 -13.15
N PRO A 324 1.73 -6.88 -13.46
CA PRO A 324 1.27 -8.06 -12.74
C PRO A 324 2.37 -9.14 -12.76
N PRO A 325 2.56 -9.92 -11.68
CA PRO A 325 3.62 -10.93 -11.61
C PRO A 325 3.68 -11.75 -12.89
N PRO A 326 4.88 -12.05 -13.42
CA PRO A 326 4.98 -12.81 -14.65
C PRO A 326 4.34 -14.19 -14.45
N VAL A 327 3.39 -14.55 -15.32
CA VAL A 327 2.67 -15.82 -15.25
C VAL A 327 3.09 -16.70 -16.42
N ILE A 328 3.35 -17.99 -16.13
CA ILE A 328 3.40 -19.01 -17.18
C ILE A 328 1.97 -19.49 -17.45
N ASP A 329 1.48 -19.19 -18.64
CA ASP A 329 0.14 -19.57 -19.08
C ASP A 329 0.18 -20.37 -20.40
N GLN A 330 -1.00 -20.65 -20.93
CA GLN A 330 -1.13 -21.41 -22.17
C GLN A 330 -0.42 -20.74 -23.35
N ASP A 331 -0.24 -19.42 -23.35
CA ASP A 331 0.35 -18.64 -24.45
C ASP A 331 1.86 -18.45 -24.28
N THR A 332 2.43 -18.84 -23.15
CA THR A 332 3.86 -18.66 -22.86
C THR A 332 4.74 -19.65 -23.65
N GLU A 333 5.74 -19.13 -24.37
CA GLU A 333 6.75 -19.92 -25.07
C GLU A 333 8.09 -19.91 -24.33
N ILE A 334 8.68 -21.10 -24.14
CA ILE A 334 9.95 -21.29 -23.45
C ILE A 334 10.99 -21.85 -24.41
N TYR A 335 11.99 -21.03 -24.72
CA TYR A 335 13.10 -21.33 -25.61
C TYR A 335 14.33 -21.66 -24.77
N ILE A 336 14.74 -22.93 -24.71
CA ILE A 336 15.94 -23.37 -24.00
C ILE A 336 17.05 -23.61 -25.02
N TYR A 337 17.87 -22.60 -25.27
CA TYR A 337 19.05 -22.71 -26.11
C TYR A 337 20.17 -23.44 -25.38
N PHE A 338 20.78 -24.37 -26.09
CA PHE A 338 21.94 -25.14 -25.65
C PHE A 338 23.08 -24.92 -26.63
N ASP A 339 24.24 -24.51 -26.11
CA ASP A 339 25.46 -24.42 -26.90
C ASP A 339 25.95 -25.81 -27.34
N SER A 340 25.85 -26.06 -28.63
CA SER A 340 26.22 -27.30 -29.30
C SER A 340 27.56 -27.21 -30.06
N SER A 341 28.35 -26.16 -29.82
CA SER A 341 29.73 -25.99 -30.29
C SER A 341 30.61 -27.21 -29.95
N GLY A 342 30.34 -27.84 -28.81
CA GLY A 342 30.74 -29.21 -28.47
C GLY A 342 31.45 -29.35 -27.12
N SER A 343 31.86 -28.25 -26.49
CA SER A 343 32.39 -28.18 -25.12
C SER A 343 31.38 -28.70 -24.08
N MET A 344 30.08 -28.47 -24.32
CA MET A 344 28.99 -28.82 -23.40
C MET A 344 28.22 -30.11 -23.76
N ASN A 345 28.77 -30.99 -24.60
CA ASN A 345 28.05 -32.18 -25.11
C ASN A 345 27.39 -33.07 -24.04
N SER A 346 27.91 -33.11 -22.81
CA SER A 346 27.31 -33.87 -21.71
C SER A 346 26.01 -33.27 -21.17
N THR A 347 25.74 -32.00 -21.41
CA THR A 347 24.59 -31.24 -20.87
C THR A 347 23.30 -31.45 -21.69
N LEU A 348 23.40 -31.67 -23.01
CA LEU A 348 22.24 -31.79 -23.89
C LEU A 348 21.25 -32.89 -23.48
N SER A 349 21.73 -34.11 -23.24
CA SER A 349 20.86 -35.24 -22.92
C SER A 349 20.11 -35.05 -21.58
N PRO A 350 20.75 -34.56 -20.51
CA PRO A 350 20.07 -34.11 -19.31
C PRO A 350 19.01 -33.02 -19.56
N LEU A 351 19.29 -31.98 -20.35
CA LEU A 351 18.31 -30.93 -20.67
C LEU A 351 17.09 -31.48 -21.43
N GLN A 352 17.32 -32.35 -22.41
CA GLN A 352 16.23 -33.04 -23.12
C GLN A 352 15.43 -33.94 -22.19
N THR A 353 16.07 -34.58 -21.21
CA THR A 353 15.38 -35.41 -20.21
C THR A 353 14.55 -34.55 -19.27
N MET A 354 15.14 -33.47 -18.74
CA MET A 354 14.47 -32.46 -17.90
C MET A 354 13.19 -31.96 -18.58
N ARG A 355 13.32 -31.46 -19.82
CA ARG A 355 12.19 -30.94 -20.61
C ARG A 355 11.11 -31.99 -20.86
N ASN A 356 11.48 -33.24 -21.15
CA ASN A 356 10.51 -34.28 -21.51
C ASN A 356 9.87 -34.98 -20.31
N THR A 357 10.39 -34.80 -19.09
CA THR A 357 9.86 -35.45 -17.89
C THR A 357 9.56 -34.44 -16.78
N LEU A 358 10.59 -33.94 -16.09
CA LEU A 358 10.43 -33.24 -14.81
C LEU A 358 9.78 -31.87 -14.99
N LEU A 359 10.24 -31.12 -15.99
CA LEU A 359 9.66 -29.82 -16.32
C LEU A 359 8.27 -29.97 -16.95
N LYS A 360 8.05 -31.05 -17.72
CA LYS A 360 6.73 -31.37 -18.28
C LYS A 360 5.72 -31.65 -17.16
N ASP A 361 6.10 -32.42 -16.16
CA ASP A 361 5.23 -32.72 -15.01
C ASP A 361 4.83 -31.44 -14.25
N ALA A 362 5.72 -30.44 -14.16
CA ALA A 362 5.46 -29.16 -13.51
C ALA A 362 4.57 -28.22 -14.35
N LEU A 363 4.88 -28.05 -15.64
CA LEU A 363 4.25 -27.03 -16.47
C LEU A 363 3.00 -27.50 -17.23
N LEU A 364 2.85 -28.81 -17.47
CA LEU A 364 1.73 -29.34 -18.27
C LEU A 364 0.33 -28.90 -17.79
N PRO A 365 0.05 -28.74 -16.48
CA PRO A 365 -1.22 -28.18 -16.01
C PRO A 365 -1.49 -26.75 -16.52
N LEU A 366 -0.45 -25.93 -16.67
CA LEU A 366 -0.53 -24.55 -17.16
C LEU A 366 -0.87 -24.50 -18.65
N TYR A 367 -0.43 -25.51 -19.41
CA TYR A 367 -0.80 -25.74 -20.81
C TYR A 367 -2.11 -26.53 -20.97
N GLY A 368 -3.03 -26.43 -20.01
CA GLY A 368 -4.35 -27.07 -20.09
C GLY A 368 -4.32 -28.60 -20.04
N ASN A 369 -3.23 -29.18 -19.55
CA ASN A 369 -2.93 -30.62 -19.63
C ASN A 369 -2.83 -31.16 -21.07
N ASP A 370 -2.50 -30.31 -22.05
CA ASP A 370 -2.27 -30.69 -23.43
C ASP A 370 -0.77 -30.91 -23.69
N GLU A 371 -0.40 -32.18 -23.92
CA GLU A 371 0.99 -32.55 -24.19
C GLU A 371 1.51 -32.00 -25.52
N ASP A 372 0.66 -31.91 -26.55
CA ASP A 372 1.06 -31.42 -27.87
C ASP A 372 1.32 -29.90 -27.80
N GLU A 373 0.52 -29.16 -27.02
CA GLU A 373 0.71 -27.73 -26.76
C GLU A 373 2.02 -27.46 -26.00
N TYR A 374 2.26 -28.19 -24.91
CA TYR A 374 3.52 -28.12 -24.16
C TYR A 374 4.73 -28.42 -25.06
N ASP A 375 4.66 -29.50 -25.84
CA ASP A 375 5.78 -29.93 -26.67
C ASP A 375 6.07 -28.95 -27.82
N ALA A 376 5.08 -28.15 -28.24
CA ALA A 376 5.25 -27.07 -29.21
C ALA A 376 5.87 -25.80 -28.60
N LYS A 377 5.49 -25.46 -27.36
CA LYS A 377 5.87 -24.19 -26.69
C LYS A 377 7.13 -24.26 -25.85
N VAL A 378 7.47 -25.44 -25.30
CA VAL A 378 8.69 -25.63 -24.49
C VAL A 378 9.72 -26.45 -25.27
N ARG A 379 10.82 -25.81 -25.69
CA ARG A 379 11.76 -26.38 -26.67
C ARG A 379 13.20 -26.32 -26.16
N VAL A 380 13.94 -27.41 -26.34
CA VAL A 380 15.41 -27.40 -26.25
C VAL A 380 15.96 -27.25 -27.67
N ILE A 381 16.72 -26.18 -27.92
CA ILE A 381 17.22 -25.79 -29.23
C ILE A 381 18.74 -25.88 -29.22
N GLU A 382 19.29 -26.75 -30.04
CA GLU A 382 20.74 -26.87 -30.23
C GLU A 382 21.23 -25.75 -31.15
N ASN A 383 22.12 -24.89 -30.64
CA ASN A 383 22.72 -23.80 -31.40
C ASN A 383 24.23 -23.80 -31.21
N GLY A 384 25.00 -23.75 -32.29
CA GLY A 384 26.48 -23.81 -32.24
C GLY A 384 27.15 -22.52 -32.71
N THR A 385 26.40 -21.41 -32.72
CA THR A 385 26.90 -20.09 -33.15
C THR A 385 27.63 -19.35 -32.05
N GLU A 386 27.42 -19.75 -30.79
CA GLU A 386 27.90 -19.07 -29.58
C GLU A 386 27.41 -17.61 -29.45
N GLY A 387 26.31 -17.28 -30.13
CA GLY A 387 25.69 -15.95 -30.12
C GLY A 387 24.66 -15.78 -28.99
N THR A 388 25.10 -15.73 -27.74
CA THR A 388 24.23 -15.60 -26.53
C THR A 388 23.13 -14.54 -26.67
N PHE A 389 23.43 -13.33 -27.16
CA PHE A 389 22.44 -12.25 -27.26
C PHE A 389 21.49 -12.43 -28.45
N ASP A 390 21.92 -13.12 -29.51
CA ASP A 390 21.03 -13.53 -30.60
C ASP A 390 20.08 -14.66 -30.14
N MET A 391 20.57 -15.58 -29.31
CA MET A 391 19.75 -16.62 -28.66
C MET A 391 18.74 -16.02 -27.68
N LEU A 392 19.15 -15.05 -26.85
CA LEU A 392 18.23 -14.29 -26.00
C LEU A 392 17.18 -13.55 -26.85
N ASN A 393 17.58 -13.01 -28.01
CA ASN A 393 16.66 -12.42 -28.98
C ASN A 393 15.80 -13.47 -29.73
N ILE A 394 15.80 -14.73 -29.30
CA ILE A 394 15.12 -15.88 -29.89
C ILE A 394 15.35 -15.96 -31.41
N GLU A 395 16.56 -15.61 -31.86
CA GLU A 395 17.00 -15.55 -33.27
C GLU A 395 16.06 -14.72 -34.17
N GLY A 396 15.32 -13.77 -33.59
CA GLY A 396 14.34 -12.94 -34.28
C GLY A 396 12.96 -13.57 -34.49
N ASP A 397 12.67 -14.75 -33.94
CA ASP A 397 11.34 -15.37 -33.95
C ASP A 397 10.32 -14.46 -33.28
N THR A 398 9.07 -14.38 -33.75
CA THR A 398 8.03 -13.48 -33.20
C THR A 398 6.79 -14.26 -32.73
N PRO A 399 6.88 -14.95 -31.58
CA PRO A 399 5.78 -15.77 -31.07
C PRO A 399 4.60 -14.91 -30.59
N ASP A 400 3.41 -15.49 -30.68
CA ASP A 400 2.17 -14.92 -30.16
C ASP A 400 2.02 -15.34 -28.69
N GLY A 401 2.46 -14.50 -27.75
CA GLY A 401 2.40 -14.77 -26.30
C GLY A 401 3.71 -14.47 -25.56
N ASN A 402 3.71 -14.64 -24.23
CA ASN A 402 4.87 -14.35 -23.37
C ASN A 402 6.07 -15.25 -23.75
N VAL A 403 7.29 -14.79 -23.48
CA VAL A 403 8.52 -15.44 -23.90
C VAL A 403 9.46 -15.59 -22.71
N ILE A 404 9.98 -16.80 -22.53
CA ILE A 404 11.10 -17.08 -21.65
C ILE A 404 12.24 -17.63 -22.52
N ALA A 405 13.34 -16.89 -22.62
CA ALA A 405 14.53 -17.29 -23.36
C ALA A 405 15.62 -17.70 -22.38
N VAL A 406 15.95 -18.99 -22.35
CA VAL A 406 16.96 -19.59 -21.47
C VAL A 406 18.16 -19.99 -22.32
N VAL A 407 19.36 -19.55 -21.96
CA VAL A 407 20.59 -19.85 -22.70
C VAL A 407 21.57 -20.58 -21.79
N PHE A 408 21.92 -21.81 -22.15
CA PHE A 408 23.02 -22.58 -21.56
C PHE A 408 24.24 -22.50 -22.47
N GLN A 409 25.28 -21.79 -22.04
CA GLN A 409 26.48 -21.55 -22.84
C GLN A 409 27.72 -21.46 -21.95
N ASP A 410 28.87 -21.88 -22.48
CA ASP A 410 30.15 -21.85 -21.76
C ASP A 410 31.22 -21.00 -22.45
N GLU A 411 31.11 -20.72 -23.75
CA GLU A 411 32.04 -19.86 -24.48
C GLU A 411 31.34 -18.97 -25.51
N ALA A 412 31.91 -17.80 -25.82
CA ALA A 412 31.50 -16.93 -26.93
C ALA A 412 32.68 -16.44 -27.78
N GLU A 413 33.74 -17.25 -27.84
CA GLU A 413 35.03 -16.81 -28.36
C GLU A 413 35.02 -16.59 -29.87
N THR A 414 35.53 -15.43 -30.25
CA THR A 414 35.48 -14.78 -31.57
C THR A 414 34.13 -14.26 -32.00
N THR A 415 33.03 -14.74 -31.42
CA THR A 415 31.70 -14.17 -31.62
C THR A 415 31.57 -12.85 -30.88
N TYR A 416 31.82 -12.79 -29.57
CA TYR A 416 31.62 -11.57 -28.76
C TYR A 416 32.88 -10.96 -28.19
N HIS A 417 33.92 -11.76 -28.02
CA HIS A 417 35.21 -11.29 -27.59
C HIS A 417 36.33 -11.81 -28.49
N SER A 418 37.45 -11.07 -28.51
CA SER A 418 38.60 -11.50 -29.29
C SER A 418 39.18 -12.79 -28.72
N GLY A 419 39.62 -13.70 -29.58
CA GLY A 419 40.36 -14.90 -29.18
C GLY A 419 41.79 -14.65 -28.72
N GLN A 420 42.02 -13.54 -28.01
CA GLN A 420 43.27 -13.31 -27.31
C GLN A 420 43.27 -14.11 -26.02
N ALA A 421 44.43 -14.64 -25.62
CA ALA A 421 44.58 -15.40 -24.38
C ALA A 421 44.33 -14.57 -23.09
N ILE A 422 44.11 -13.27 -23.23
CA ILE A 422 43.77 -12.34 -22.16
C ILE A 422 42.71 -11.42 -22.77
N TRP A 423 41.47 -11.58 -22.33
CA TRP A 423 40.37 -10.65 -22.56
C TRP A 423 40.06 -9.96 -21.22
N ASP A 424 39.46 -8.78 -21.28
CA ASP A 424 38.89 -8.07 -20.13
C ASP A 424 37.74 -7.17 -20.58
N GLU A 425 36.99 -6.60 -19.64
CA GLU A 425 35.87 -5.67 -19.88
C GLU A 425 36.26 -4.44 -20.74
N ASN A 426 37.54 -4.09 -20.85
CA ASN A 426 38.06 -2.95 -21.61
C ASN A 426 38.53 -3.33 -23.02
N SER A 427 38.49 -4.61 -23.36
CA SER A 427 38.82 -5.14 -24.67
C SER A 427 37.78 -4.71 -25.71
N THR A 428 38.23 -4.47 -26.94
CA THR A 428 37.34 -4.01 -28.02
C THR A 428 36.26 -5.06 -28.32
N ARG A 429 35.00 -4.64 -28.24
CA ARG A 429 33.84 -5.46 -28.62
C ARG A 429 33.88 -5.84 -30.09
N THR A 430 33.33 -7.00 -30.43
CA THR A 430 33.20 -7.40 -31.83
C THR A 430 32.02 -6.69 -32.48
N ALA A 431 32.01 -6.63 -33.82
CA ALA A 431 30.87 -6.10 -34.56
C ALA A 431 29.60 -6.95 -34.39
N ASN A 432 29.75 -8.25 -34.12
CA ASN A 432 28.62 -9.14 -33.85
C ASN A 432 28.00 -8.82 -32.49
N PHE A 433 28.81 -8.61 -31.44
CA PHE A 433 28.30 -8.15 -30.15
C PHE A 433 27.48 -6.87 -30.29
N ASP A 434 28.06 -5.85 -30.94
CA ASP A 434 27.39 -4.56 -31.12
C ASP A 434 26.06 -4.70 -31.89
N ASN A 435 26.02 -5.59 -32.88
CA ASN A 435 24.81 -5.87 -33.65
C ASN A 435 23.74 -6.57 -32.81
N ASP A 436 24.10 -7.68 -32.15
CA ASP A 436 23.15 -8.53 -31.45
C ASP A 436 22.59 -7.82 -30.21
N MET A 437 23.43 -7.10 -29.46
CA MET A 437 22.99 -6.28 -28.34
C MET A 437 22.04 -5.17 -28.79
N SER A 438 22.36 -4.48 -29.89
CA SER A 438 21.49 -3.43 -30.45
C SER A 438 20.14 -3.97 -30.90
N VAL A 439 20.12 -5.14 -31.55
CA VAL A 439 18.87 -5.80 -31.99
C VAL A 439 18.06 -6.28 -30.79
N LEU A 440 18.69 -6.97 -29.83
CA LEU A 440 18.04 -7.43 -28.60
C LEU A 440 17.39 -6.25 -27.87
N ARG A 441 18.15 -5.20 -27.56
CA ARG A 441 17.62 -4.01 -26.86
C ARG A 441 16.50 -3.32 -27.63
N GLY A 442 16.66 -3.15 -28.95
CA GLY A 442 15.61 -2.57 -29.79
C GLY A 442 14.31 -3.38 -29.77
N ARG A 443 14.43 -4.69 -29.62
CA ARG A 443 13.29 -5.59 -29.53
C ARG A 443 12.66 -5.60 -28.14
N LEU A 444 13.45 -5.64 -27.08
CA LEU A 444 12.97 -5.56 -25.70
C LEU A 444 12.17 -4.26 -25.46
N ALA A 445 12.63 -3.14 -26.02
CA ALA A 445 11.91 -1.86 -25.96
C ALA A 445 10.56 -1.85 -26.71
N SER A 446 10.28 -2.86 -27.54
CA SER A 446 9.01 -2.99 -28.27
C SER A 446 8.01 -3.92 -27.59
N PHE A 447 8.46 -4.68 -26.61
CA PHE A 447 7.62 -5.66 -25.93
C PHE A 447 6.73 -4.99 -24.87
N PRO A 448 5.51 -5.49 -24.67
CA PRO A 448 4.72 -5.17 -23.49
C PRO A 448 5.47 -5.52 -22.20
N MET A 449 5.12 -4.85 -21.12
CA MET A 449 5.57 -5.20 -19.78
C MET A 449 5.29 -6.68 -19.48
N ASN A 450 6.23 -7.37 -18.82
CA ASN A 450 6.19 -8.80 -18.49
C ASN A 450 6.02 -9.79 -19.65
N TYR A 451 6.14 -9.32 -20.89
CA TYR A 451 6.12 -10.18 -22.06
C TYR A 451 7.37 -11.08 -22.15
N TYR A 452 8.54 -10.61 -21.71
CA TYR A 452 9.81 -11.30 -21.92
C TYR A 452 10.59 -11.46 -20.62
N ARG A 453 11.22 -12.63 -20.46
CA ARG A 453 12.28 -12.91 -19.47
C ARG A 453 13.44 -13.65 -20.15
N GLY A 454 14.66 -13.23 -19.83
CA GLY A 454 15.90 -13.82 -20.32
C GLY A 454 16.69 -14.46 -19.19
N ILE A 455 17.23 -15.66 -19.40
CA ILE A 455 18.05 -16.35 -18.41
C ILE A 455 19.35 -16.78 -19.07
N ILE A 456 20.48 -16.44 -18.47
CA ILE A 456 21.81 -16.91 -18.89
C ILE A 456 22.35 -17.85 -17.83
N PHE A 457 22.47 -19.12 -18.18
CA PHE A 457 23.20 -20.12 -17.43
C PHE A 457 24.61 -20.24 -18.01
N GLN A 458 25.58 -19.56 -17.38
CA GLN A 458 26.98 -19.73 -17.69
C GLN A 458 27.45 -21.08 -17.14
N VAL A 459 27.85 -21.98 -18.04
CA VAL A 459 28.23 -23.34 -17.68
C VAL A 459 29.73 -23.44 -17.49
N ASN A 460 30.15 -23.92 -16.33
CA ASN A 460 31.56 -24.17 -16.05
C ASN A 460 32.02 -25.48 -16.72
N THR A 461 32.84 -25.33 -17.76
CA THR A 461 33.53 -26.41 -18.46
C THR A 461 35.04 -26.38 -18.21
N GLN A 462 35.47 -26.27 -16.96
CA GLN A 462 36.86 -26.27 -16.47
C GLN A 462 37.99 -26.55 -17.49
N GLY A 463 38.92 -25.59 -17.62
CA GLY A 463 40.26 -25.83 -18.15
C GLY A 463 40.58 -25.19 -19.50
N HIS A 464 39.77 -24.24 -19.97
CA HIS A 464 40.08 -23.40 -21.12
C HIS A 464 39.80 -21.91 -20.82
N PRO A 465 40.71 -20.97 -21.18
CA PRO A 465 40.52 -19.54 -20.93
C PRO A 465 39.27 -18.94 -21.58
N ALA A 466 38.74 -19.56 -22.64
CA ALA A 466 37.50 -19.12 -23.28
C ALA A 466 36.32 -19.11 -22.32
N PHE A 467 36.29 -20.06 -21.37
CA PHE A 467 35.20 -20.23 -20.41
C PHE A 467 35.26 -19.16 -19.32
N ASP A 468 36.46 -18.92 -18.77
CA ASP A 468 36.70 -17.84 -17.82
C ASP A 468 36.39 -16.47 -18.46
N ASN A 469 36.81 -16.25 -19.72
CA ASN A 469 36.52 -15.01 -20.45
C ASN A 469 35.02 -14.83 -20.73
N PHE A 470 34.27 -15.92 -20.94
CA PHE A 470 32.83 -15.84 -21.15
C PHE A 470 32.11 -15.47 -19.85
N GLU A 471 32.50 -16.06 -18.72
CA GLU A 471 32.01 -15.66 -17.40
C GLU A 471 32.27 -14.17 -17.13
N GLU A 472 33.51 -13.70 -17.33
CA GLU A 472 33.86 -12.30 -17.16
C GLU A 472 33.11 -11.38 -18.16
N LEU A 473 32.80 -11.85 -19.38
CA LEU A 473 31.96 -11.12 -20.34
C LEU A 473 30.54 -10.95 -19.83
N ILE A 474 29.92 -12.01 -19.31
CA ILE A 474 28.55 -11.94 -18.81
C ILE A 474 28.49 -11.02 -17.59
N HIS A 475 29.45 -11.09 -16.66
CA HIS A 475 29.55 -10.10 -15.57
C HIS A 475 29.67 -8.67 -16.07
N ALA A 476 30.53 -8.39 -17.05
CA ALA A 476 30.66 -7.03 -17.57
C ALA A 476 29.37 -6.51 -18.22
N VAL A 477 28.56 -7.39 -18.81
CA VAL A 477 27.26 -7.05 -19.40
C VAL A 477 26.18 -6.86 -18.34
N GLU A 478 26.13 -7.74 -17.34
CA GLU A 478 25.23 -7.66 -16.18
C GLU A 478 25.49 -6.37 -15.39
N ASP A 479 26.73 -6.12 -14.99
CA ASP A 479 27.12 -4.98 -14.15
C ASP A 479 27.28 -3.67 -14.95
N GLY A 480 27.35 -3.77 -16.28
CA GLY A 480 27.55 -2.61 -17.17
C GLY A 480 28.92 -1.96 -17.00
N THR A 481 29.99 -2.75 -16.89
CA THR A 481 31.35 -2.25 -16.66
C THR A 481 32.17 -2.13 -17.96
N GLY A 482 33.27 -1.36 -17.89
CA GLY A 482 34.19 -1.18 -19.02
C GLY A 482 33.49 -0.73 -20.32
N ASN A 483 33.78 -1.45 -21.40
CA ASN A 483 33.14 -1.23 -22.71
C ASN A 483 31.69 -1.72 -22.77
N TYR A 484 31.16 -2.36 -21.74
CA TYR A 484 29.80 -2.91 -21.69
C TYR A 484 28.85 -2.00 -20.90
N SER A 485 29.29 -0.79 -20.54
CA SER A 485 28.45 0.22 -19.90
C SER A 485 27.34 0.80 -20.81
N GLY A 486 26.27 1.27 -20.16
CA GLY A 486 25.11 1.89 -20.80
C GLY A 486 24.41 0.94 -21.77
N SER A 487 24.07 1.42 -22.97
CA SER A 487 23.35 0.63 -23.97
C SER A 487 24.16 -0.53 -24.58
N ASN A 488 25.41 -0.76 -24.13
CA ASN A 488 26.24 -1.89 -24.57
C ASN A 488 26.16 -3.07 -23.59
N GLY A 489 25.48 -2.91 -22.46
CA GLY A 489 25.22 -3.97 -21.49
C GLY A 489 23.73 -4.09 -21.23
N LEU A 490 23.40 -4.70 -20.10
CA LEU A 490 22.03 -4.94 -19.65
C LEU A 490 21.83 -4.53 -18.18
N SER A 491 22.75 -3.78 -17.58
CA SER A 491 22.66 -3.34 -16.18
C SER A 491 21.48 -2.41 -15.88
N ASP A 492 20.89 -1.82 -16.91
CA ASP A 492 19.65 -1.03 -16.83
C ASP A 492 18.40 -1.85 -17.17
N ARG A 493 18.54 -3.17 -17.32
CA ARG A 493 17.49 -4.11 -17.72
C ARG A 493 17.29 -5.14 -16.63
N ASN A 494 16.04 -5.50 -16.50
CA ASN A 494 15.48 -6.04 -15.29
C ASN A 494 14.73 -7.36 -15.54
N GLU A 495 14.55 -7.67 -16.81
CA GLU A 495 13.96 -8.90 -17.27
C GLU A 495 14.98 -10.05 -17.40
N PHE A 496 16.20 -9.90 -16.88
CA PHE A 496 17.28 -10.88 -17.03
C PHE A 496 17.73 -11.49 -15.69
N ALA A 497 17.98 -12.81 -15.70
CA ALA A 497 18.70 -13.51 -14.65
C ALA A 497 20.03 -14.07 -15.16
N TYR A 498 21.05 -14.02 -14.31
CA TYR A 498 22.39 -14.49 -14.58
C TYR A 498 22.77 -15.53 -13.53
N VAL A 499 23.13 -16.72 -13.97
CA VAL A 499 23.51 -17.81 -13.08
C VAL A 499 24.84 -18.38 -13.55
N TYR A 500 25.82 -18.24 -12.67
CA TYR A 500 27.21 -18.57 -12.93
C TYR A 500 27.58 -19.95 -12.42
N GLU A 501 28.69 -20.48 -12.93
CA GLU A 501 29.32 -21.69 -12.40
C GLU A 501 28.39 -22.92 -12.46
N VAL A 502 27.52 -22.98 -13.48
CA VAL A 502 26.57 -24.07 -13.66
C VAL A 502 27.32 -25.34 -14.02
N ASN A 503 27.06 -26.44 -13.29
CA ASN A 503 27.72 -27.71 -13.55
C ASN A 503 27.33 -28.27 -14.93
N GLY A 504 28.32 -28.46 -15.80
CA GLY A 504 28.14 -29.14 -17.08
C GLY A 504 27.94 -30.66 -16.93
N GLY A 505 26.96 -31.22 -17.65
CA GLY A 505 26.68 -32.66 -17.66
C GLY A 505 26.08 -33.24 -16.38
N ASP A 506 25.44 -32.42 -15.56
CA ASP A 506 24.74 -32.87 -14.36
C ASP A 506 23.41 -33.56 -14.71
N THR A 507 22.59 -33.86 -13.71
CA THR A 507 21.34 -34.61 -13.86
C THR A 507 20.18 -33.74 -14.36
N ALA A 508 19.17 -34.38 -14.94
CA ALA A 508 17.93 -33.70 -15.30
C ALA A 508 17.24 -33.02 -14.10
N GLN A 509 17.35 -33.60 -12.90
CA GLN A 509 16.81 -33.00 -11.68
C GLN A 509 17.54 -31.71 -11.34
N TYR A 510 18.88 -31.71 -11.38
CA TYR A 510 19.67 -30.51 -11.15
C TYR A 510 19.24 -29.36 -12.06
N TYR A 511 19.09 -29.59 -13.37
CA TYR A 511 18.65 -28.54 -14.30
C TYR A 511 17.17 -28.14 -14.09
N THR A 512 16.32 -29.05 -13.60
CA THR A 512 14.94 -28.70 -13.25
C THR A 512 14.92 -27.75 -12.05
N ASP A 513 15.60 -28.13 -10.96
CA ASP A 513 15.67 -27.34 -9.73
C ASP A 513 16.29 -25.97 -10.01
N LEU A 514 17.35 -25.94 -10.82
CA LEU A 514 18.01 -24.71 -11.24
C LEU A 514 17.07 -23.80 -12.02
N LEU A 515 16.40 -24.30 -13.05
CA LEU A 515 15.48 -23.49 -13.87
C LEU A 515 14.26 -23.03 -13.06
N VAL A 516 13.67 -23.88 -12.24
CA VAL A 516 12.51 -23.52 -11.39
C VAL A 516 12.91 -22.44 -10.40
N GLN A 517 14.04 -22.60 -9.71
CA GLN A 517 14.52 -21.57 -8.77
C GLN A 517 14.74 -20.24 -9.48
N THR A 518 15.43 -20.23 -10.63
CA THR A 518 15.68 -18.99 -11.37
C THR A 518 14.40 -18.34 -11.89
N LEU A 519 13.37 -19.14 -12.23
CA LEU A 519 12.06 -18.60 -12.60
C LEU A 519 11.35 -18.00 -11.39
N GLN A 520 11.43 -18.63 -10.22
CA GLN A 520 10.90 -18.07 -8.97
C GLN A 520 11.61 -16.77 -8.59
N ASP A 521 12.93 -16.71 -8.76
CA ASP A 521 13.74 -15.50 -8.55
C ASP A 521 13.38 -14.37 -9.54
N LEU A 522 12.76 -14.71 -10.69
CA LEU A 522 12.21 -13.79 -11.69
C LEU A 522 10.69 -13.57 -11.52
N GLY A 523 10.14 -13.88 -10.35
CA GLY A 523 8.75 -13.59 -9.99
C GLY A 523 7.70 -14.60 -10.47
N TYR A 524 8.07 -15.75 -11.06
CA TYR A 524 7.10 -16.77 -11.46
C TYR A 524 6.66 -17.67 -10.29
N ASP A 525 5.35 -17.91 -10.18
CA ASP A 525 4.77 -18.91 -9.26
C ASP A 525 4.66 -20.29 -9.96
N LEU A 526 5.40 -21.30 -9.46
CA LEU A 526 5.59 -22.63 -10.09
C LEU A 526 5.47 -23.82 -9.13
#